data_AF-A0A653CMD6-F1
#
_entry.id   AF-A0A653CMD6-F1
#
_cell.length_a   1.000
_cell.length_b   1.000
_cell.length_c   1.000
_cell.angle_alpha   90.00
_cell.angle_beta   90.00
_cell.angle_gamma   90.00
#
_symmetry.space_group_name_H-M   'P 1'
#
loop_
_entity.id
_entity.type
_entity.pdbx_description
1 polymer ?
#
loop_
_entity_poly.entity_id
_entity_poly.type
_entity_poly.pdbx_seq_one_letter_code
_entity_poly.pdbx_strand_id
1 'polypeptide(L)' 'MFANTAAKLAQRVQPAAINTTRNMSVISGPPQVRISFAEKMVHGVAIATGVLAIPAWVLFHIRSYRGLD' A
#
# COMPACT_ATOMS: atom_id res chain seq x y z
N MET A 1 -28.85 40.72 8.74
CA MET A 1 -28.70 40.28 7.34
C MET A 1 -27.25 40.21 6.85
N PHE A 2 -26.24 40.65 7.62
CA PHE A 2 -24.82 40.69 7.21
C PHE A 2 -23.96 39.45 7.52
N ALA A 3 -24.48 38.47 8.28
CA ALA A 3 -23.70 37.29 8.64
C ALA A 3 -23.48 36.33 7.45
N ASN A 4 -24.45 36.24 6.53
CA ASN A 4 -24.42 35.28 5.43
C ASN A 4 -23.53 35.75 4.25
N THR A 5 -23.12 37.01 4.21
CA THR A 5 -22.20 37.56 3.20
C THR A 5 -20.74 37.29 3.54
N ALA A 6 -20.37 37.30 4.83
CA ALA A 6 -19.01 37.00 5.28
C ALA A 6 -18.60 35.56 4.93
N ALA A 7 -19.50 34.59 5.14
CA ALA A 7 -19.27 33.19 4.79
C ALA A 7 -19.05 32.98 3.27
N LYS A 8 -19.79 33.70 2.42
CA LYS A 8 -19.64 33.62 0.95
C LYS A 8 -18.34 34.27 0.44
N LEU A 9 -17.82 35.28 1.12
CA LEU A 9 -16.51 35.86 0.80
C LEU A 9 -15.37 34.95 1.27
N ALA A 10 -15.49 34.34 2.46
CA ALA A 10 -14.52 33.38 2.98
C ALA A 10 -14.36 32.14 2.07
N GLN A 11 -15.44 31.67 1.45
CA GLN A 11 -15.39 30.58 0.46
C GLN A 11 -14.67 30.94 -0.85
N ARG A 12 -14.57 32.23 -1.20
CA ARG A 12 -13.81 32.68 -2.38
C ARG A 12 -12.33 32.93 -2.10
N VAL A 13 -11.95 33.03 -0.83
CA VAL A 13 -10.56 33.22 -0.38
C VAL A 13 -9.93 31.90 0.06
N GLN A 14 -10.70 30.82 0.19
CA GLN A 14 -10.12 29.49 0.21
C GLN A 14 -9.38 29.32 -1.12
N PRO A 15 -8.04 29.25 -1.13
CA PRO A 15 -7.36 28.81 -2.33
C PRO A 15 -8.01 27.47 -2.61
N ALA A 16 -8.66 27.35 -3.77
CA ALA A 16 -9.04 26.04 -4.27
C ALA A 16 -7.79 25.19 -4.01
N ALA A 17 -7.92 24.12 -3.23
CA ALA A 17 -6.82 23.19 -3.06
C ALA A 17 -6.62 22.63 -4.47
N ILE A 18 -5.81 23.34 -5.25
CA ILE A 18 -5.35 22.91 -6.55
C ILE A 18 -4.58 21.67 -6.13
N ASN A 19 -5.21 20.52 -6.31
CA ASN A 19 -4.52 19.26 -6.47
C ASN A 19 -3.67 19.47 -7.71
N THR A 20 -2.57 20.21 -7.55
CA THR A 20 -1.49 20.24 -8.52
C THR A 20 -0.98 18.82 -8.45
N THR A 21 -1.53 17.96 -9.29
CA THR A 21 -0.92 16.71 -9.68
C THR A 21 0.41 17.13 -10.29
N ARG A 22 1.43 17.26 -9.43
CA ARG A 22 2.77 17.60 -9.87
C ARG A 22 3.22 16.40 -10.68
N ASN A 23 3.28 16.55 -12.00
CA ASN A 23 3.90 15.57 -12.88
C ASN A 23 5.41 15.66 -12.66
N MET A 24 5.86 15.12 -11.53
CA MET A 24 7.26 15.10 -11.12
C MET A 24 7.81 13.73 -11.43
N SER A 25 8.88 13.68 -12.22
CA SER A 25 9.73 12.50 -12.28
C SER A 25 10.45 12.38 -10.94
N VAL A 26 10.12 11.35 -10.18
CA VAL A 26 10.92 10.98 -9.01
C VAL A 26 12.14 10.24 -9.54
N ILE A 27 13.27 10.92 -9.57
CA ILE A 27 14.57 10.31 -9.89
C ILE A 27 15.13 9.74 -8.59
N SER A 28 15.25 8.41 -8.51
CA SER A 28 15.91 7.77 -7.38
C SER A 28 17.41 8.04 -7.42
N GLY A 29 17.96 8.55 -6.31
CA GLY A 29 19.40 8.66 -6.12
C GLY A 29 20.05 7.29 -5.90
N PRO A 30 21.40 7.23 -5.83
CA PRO A 30 22.10 5.99 -5.54
C PRO A 30 21.68 5.40 -4.18
N PRO A 31 21.64 4.06 -4.03
CA PRO A 31 21.23 3.43 -2.78
C PRO A 31 22.14 3.82 -1.61
N GLN A 32 21.56 4.28 -0.50
CA GLN A 32 22.32 4.56 0.73
C GLN A 32 22.80 3.27 1.43
N VAL A 33 22.00 2.20 1.34
CA VAL A 33 22.33 0.87 1.85
C VAL A 33 22.10 -0.14 0.73
N ARG A 34 23.15 -0.90 0.38
CA ARG A 34 23.05 -1.94 -0.64
C ARG A 34 22.54 -3.22 0.01
N ILE A 35 21.40 -3.70 -0.48
CA ILE A 35 20.85 -5.00 -0.09
C ILE A 35 21.48 -6.07 -0.98
N SER A 36 22.13 -7.04 -0.35
CA SER A 36 22.75 -8.18 -1.03
C SER A 36 21.70 -9.05 -1.73
N PHE A 37 22.12 -9.84 -2.73
CA PHE A 37 21.21 -10.78 -3.39
C PHE A 37 20.65 -11.81 -2.40
N ALA A 38 21.49 -12.29 -1.48
CA ALA A 38 21.09 -13.24 -0.46
C ALA A 38 19.95 -12.70 0.42
N GLU A 39 20.06 -11.46 0.91
CA GLU A 39 18.99 -10.83 1.70
C GLU A 39 17.69 -10.72 0.91
N LYS A 40 17.76 -10.36 -0.37
CA LYS A 40 16.56 -10.31 -1.24
C LYS A 40 15.91 -11.68 -1.38
N MET A 41 16.71 -12.73 -1.56
CA MET A 41 16.20 -14.10 -1.67
C MET A 41 15.54 -14.56 -0.37
N VAL A 42 16.22 -14.37 0.78
CA VAL A 42 15.66 -14.74 2.08
C VAL A 42 14.35 -13.99 2.34
N HIS A 43 14.31 -12.69 2.07
CA HIS A 43 13.11 -11.88 2.27
C HIS A 43 11.97 -12.29 1.32
N GLY A 44 12.30 -12.55 0.05
CA GLY A 44 11.34 -13.04 -0.95
C GLY A 44 10.75 -14.39 -0.58
N VAL A 45 11.58 -15.33 -0.13
CA VAL A 45 11.14 -16.64 0.37
C VAL A 45 10.23 -16.46 1.58
N ALA A 46 10.63 -15.66 2.58
CA ALA A 46 9.83 -15.43 3.77
C ALA A 46 8.43 -14.88 3.47
N ILE A 47 8.33 -13.93 2.53
CA ILE A 47 7.03 -13.41 2.07
C ILE A 47 6.23 -14.50 1.37
N ALA A 48 6.87 -15.25 0.44
CA ALA A 48 6.19 -16.28 -0.32
C ALA A 48 5.64 -17.40 0.57
N THR A 49 6.43 -17.93 1.52
CA THR A 49 5.93 -18.92 2.48
C THR A 49 4.89 -18.33 3.41
N GLY A 50 5.05 -17.09 3.87
CA GLY A 50 4.04 -16.44 4.73
C GLY A 50 2.67 -16.35 4.07
N VAL A 51 2.62 -15.99 2.78
CA VAL A 51 1.37 -15.89 2.01
C VAL A 51 0.79 -17.28 1.70
N LEU A 52 1.64 -18.25 1.36
CA LEU A 52 1.19 -19.57 0.89
C LEU A 52 0.96 -20.60 2.00
N ALA A 53 1.49 -20.41 3.21
CA ALA A 53 1.43 -21.41 4.28
C ALA A 53 -0.01 -21.79 4.66
N ILE A 54 -0.88 -20.80 4.88
CA ILE A 54 -2.27 -21.03 5.27
C ILE A 54 -3.08 -21.72 4.15
N PRO A 55 -3.13 -21.20 2.91
CA PRO A 55 -3.87 -21.88 1.85
C PRO A 55 -3.30 -23.27 1.55
N ALA A 56 -1.98 -23.47 1.60
CA ALA A 56 -1.38 -24.80 1.44
C ALA A 56 -1.84 -25.76 2.55
N TRP A 57 -1.88 -25.31 3.80
CA TRP A 57 -2.38 -26.10 4.93
C TRP A 57 -3.85 -26.48 4.74
N VAL A 58 -4.70 -25.54 4.32
CA VAL A 58 -6.12 -25.81 4.03
C VAL A 58 -6.25 -26.87 2.94
N LEU A 59 -5.53 -26.71 1.82
CA LEU A 59 -5.56 -27.65 0.69
C LEU A 59 -5.12 -29.05 1.12
N PHE A 60 -4.08 -29.14 1.95
CA PHE A 60 -3.58 -30.41 2.48
C PHE A 60 -4.65 -31.16 3.30
N HIS A 61 -5.46 -30.44 4.07
CA HIS A 61 -6.49 -31.01 4.95
C HIS A 61 -7.87 -31.17 4.29
N ILE A 62 -8.02 -30.91 2.98
CA ILE A 62 -9.30 -31.09 2.28
C ILE A 62 -9.86 -32.50 2.47
N ARG A 63 -9.00 -33.53 2.49
CA ARG A 63 -9.42 -34.91 2.69
C ARG A 63 -10.09 -35.10 4.06
N SER A 64 -9.49 -34.52 5.09
CA SER A 64 -10.01 -34.53 6.46
C SER A 64 -11.30 -33.75 6.62
N TYR A 65 -11.42 -32.62 5.93
CA TYR A 65 -12.67 -31.88 5.90
C TYR A 65 -13.82 -32.65 5.23
N ARG A 66 -13.48 -33.64 4.39
CA ARG A 66 -14.45 -34.52 3.72
C ARG A 66 -14.70 -35.82 4.49
N GLY A 67 -14.03 -36.05 5.62
CA GLY A 67 -14.15 -37.28 6.40
C GLY A 67 -13.66 -38.53 5.66
N LEU A 68 -12.66 -38.38 4.79
CA LEU A 68 -12.10 -39.47 3.97
C LEU A 68 -10.82 -40.07 4.59
N ASP A 69 -10.65 -39.89 5.89
CA ASP A 69 -9.47 -40.24 6.69
C ASP A 69 -9.58 -41.66 7.26
#